data_AF-A0A259D9X4-F1
#
_entry.id   AF-A0A259D9X4-F1
#
_cell.length_a   1.000
_cell.length_b   1.000
_cell.length_c   1.000
_cell.angle_alpha   90.00
_cell.angle_beta   90.00
_cell.angle_gamma   90.00
#
_symmetry.space_group_name_H-M   'P 1'
#
loop_
_entity.id
_entity.type
_entity.pdbx_description
1 polymer ?
#
loop_
_entity_poly.entity_id
_entity_poly.type
_entity_poly.pdbx_seq_one_letter_code
_entity_poly.pdbx_strand_id
1 'polypeptide(L)' 'MNPRISESTYTVSDAAPHLSRVISSATLLGKGKSIVILHDGQRYVLSLTKFRKLILTK' A
#
# COMPACT_ATOMS: atom_id res chain seq x y z
N MET A 1 22.86 -23.33 -22.98
CA MET A 1 22.33 -21.99 -23.32
C MET A 1 20.86 -21.99 -22.91
N ASN A 2 20.52 -21.32 -21.81
CA ASN A 2 19.13 -21.24 -21.35
C ASN A 2 18.51 -19.92 -21.81
N PRO A 3 17.37 -19.93 -22.51
CA PRO A 3 16.56 -18.73 -22.66
C PRO A 3 15.71 -18.48 -21.40
N ARG A 4 15.50 -17.19 -21.17
CA ARG A 4 15.01 -16.48 -19.99
C ARG A 4 13.51 -16.19 -20.17
N ILE A 5 12.78 -16.01 -19.06
CA ILE A 5 11.46 -15.32 -18.86
C ILE A 5 10.25 -15.90 -19.61
N SER A 6 8.98 -15.77 -19.19
CA SER A 6 8.26 -15.39 -17.96
C SER A 6 6.80 -15.47 -18.38
N GLU A 7 5.92 -16.20 -17.69
CA GLU A 7 4.47 -15.99 -17.81
C GLU A 7 3.72 -16.75 -16.71
N SER A 8 3.53 -16.10 -15.56
CA SER A 8 2.49 -16.52 -14.61
C SER A 8 1.18 -15.91 -15.08
N THR A 9 0.42 -16.67 -15.86
CA THR A 9 -0.95 -16.32 -16.25
C THR A 9 -1.86 -16.46 -15.03
N TYR A 10 -2.31 -15.34 -14.48
CA TYR A 10 -3.35 -15.32 -13.44
C TYR A 10 -4.73 -15.33 -14.12
N THR A 11 -5.36 -16.49 -14.14
CA THR A 11 -6.78 -16.63 -14.47
C THR A 11 -7.60 -16.20 -13.27
N VAL A 12 -8.26 -15.04 -13.33
CA VAL A 12 -9.22 -14.63 -12.30
C VAL A 12 -10.62 -14.84 -12.85
N SER A 13 -11.19 -16.01 -12.52
CA SER A 13 -12.59 -16.31 -12.69
C SER A 13 -13.40 -15.72 -11.55
N ASP A 14 -14.46 -15.00 -11.95
CA ASP A 14 -15.75 -14.71 -11.33
C ASP A 14 -15.92 -14.80 -9.79
N ALA A 15 -16.55 -13.75 -9.24
CA ALA A 15 -16.91 -13.48 -7.85
C ALA A 15 -15.76 -13.11 -6.87
N ALA A 16 -15.07 -11.98 -7.10
CA ALA A 16 -14.11 -11.45 -6.12
C ALA A 16 -14.80 -10.51 -5.10
N PRO A 17 -14.72 -10.76 -3.77
CA PRO A 17 -15.00 -9.73 -2.78
C PRO A 17 -14.06 -8.56 -3.07
N HIS A 18 -14.52 -7.31 -2.96
CA HIS A 18 -13.69 -6.11 -3.17
C HIS A 18 -12.35 -6.28 -2.43
N LEU A 19 -11.31 -6.69 -3.14
CA LEU A 19 -10.01 -6.99 -2.58
C LEU A 19 -9.40 -5.64 -2.24
N SER A 20 -9.61 -5.22 -0.99
CA SER A 20 -8.96 -4.06 -0.41
C SER A 20 -7.48 -4.12 -0.75
N ARG A 21 -7.01 -3.12 -1.49
CA ARG A 21 -5.61 -3.08 -1.93
C ARG A 21 -4.71 -3.05 -0.70
N VAL A 22 -4.01 -4.15 -0.45
CA VAL A 22 -3.01 -4.23 0.62
C VAL A 22 -1.72 -3.57 0.10
N ILE A 23 -1.23 -2.59 0.84
CA ILE A 23 0.05 -1.92 0.58
C ILE A 23 0.93 -2.01 1.82
N SER A 24 2.22 -2.24 1.63
CA SER A 24 3.17 -2.25 2.75
C SER A 24 3.35 -0.84 3.31
N SER A 25 3.49 -0.71 4.63
CA SER A 25 3.74 0.58 5.28
C SER A 25 5.07 1.20 4.85
N ALA A 26 6.08 0.37 4.53
CA ALA A 26 7.35 0.83 4.00
C ALA A 26 7.21 1.46 2.60
N THR A 27 6.37 0.88 1.74
CA THR A 27 6.07 1.46 0.42
C THR A 27 5.26 2.74 0.55
N LEU A 28 4.29 2.76 1.48
CA LEU A 28 3.39 3.90 1.68
C LEU A 28 4.10 5.13 2.28
N LEU A 29 5.01 4.92 3.23
CA LEU A 29 5.75 6.01 3.90
C LEU A 29 7.09 6.33 3.20
N GLY A 30 7.58 5.42 2.36
CA GLY A 30 8.86 5.55 1.65
C GLY A 30 10.04 5.64 2.62
N LYS A 31 10.92 6.63 2.40
CA LYS A 31 12.06 6.92 3.30
C LYS A 31 11.65 7.71 4.56
N GLY A 32 10.42 8.20 4.60
CA GLY A 32 9.87 8.97 5.71
C GLY A 32 9.22 8.09 6.77
N LYS A 33 8.86 8.71 7.90
CA LYS A 33 8.02 8.08 8.94
C LYS A 33 6.57 8.56 8.88
N SER A 34 6.24 9.43 7.94
CA SER A 34 4.89 9.98 7.76
C SER A 34 4.61 10.32 6.31
N ILE A 35 3.33 10.30 5.94
CA ILE A 35 2.81 10.77 4.65
C ILE A 35 1.57 11.64 4.90
N VAL A 36 1.40 12.67 4.08
CA VAL A 36 0.19 13.49 4.08
C VAL A 36 -0.78 12.96 3.02
N ILE A 37 -2.00 12.65 3.44
CA ILE A 37 -3.12 12.23 2.61
C ILE A 37 -4.05 13.42 2.50
N LEU A 38 -4.28 13.89 1.28
CA LEU A 38 -5.32 14.88 1.00
C LEU A 38 -6.63 14.14 0.74
N HIS A 39 -7.66 14.42 1.54
CA HIS A 39 -8.98 13.84 1.39
C HIS A 39 -10.04 14.90 1.67
N ASP A 40 -10.93 15.13 0.70
CA ASP A 40 -12.00 16.12 0.78
C ASP A 40 -11.50 17.54 1.17
N GLY A 41 -10.38 17.96 0.55
CA GLY A 41 -9.71 19.23 0.86
C GLY A 41 -9.01 19.30 2.23
N GLN A 42 -9.15 18.27 3.05
CA GLN A 42 -8.51 18.17 4.36
C GLN A 42 -7.22 17.38 4.27
N ARG A 43 -6.25 17.79 5.10
CA ARG A 43 -4.98 17.09 5.22
C ARG A 43 -5.08 16.13 6.38
N TYR A 44 -4.72 14.88 6.12
CA TYR A 44 -4.53 13.87 7.14
C TYR A 44 -3.07 13.44 7.11
N VAL A 45 -2.49 13.17 8.26
CA VAL A 45 -1.14 12.67 8.37
C VAL A 45 -1.19 11.24 8.87
N LEU A 46 -0.76 10.32 8.03
CA LEU A 46 -0.51 8.94 8.44
C LEU A 46 0.95 8.84 8.86
N SER A 47 1.22 8.46 10.10
CA SER A 47 2.58 8.38 10.64
C SER A 47 2.86 7.08 11.39
N LEU A 48 4.11 6.63 11.31
CA LEU A 48 4.64 5.50 12.07
C LEU A 48 5.21 6.00 13.40
N THR A 49 4.63 5.52 14.49
CA THR A 49 5.05 5.84 15.85
C THR A 49 6.30 5.05 16.25
N LYS A 50 6.94 5.46 17.36
CA LYS A 50 8.08 4.73 17.97
C LYS A 50 7.74 3.28 18.31
N PHE A 51 6.47 2.98 18.59
CA PHE A 51 5.95 1.64 18.88
C PHE A 51 5.57 0.84 17.63
N ARG A 52 6.01 1.27 16.43
CA ARG A 52 5.71 0.65 15.14
C ARG A 52 4.21 0.57 14.80
N LYS A 53 3.37 1.36 15.46
CA LYS A 53 1.94 1.52 15.11
C LYS A 53 1.76 2.67 14.13
N LEU A 54 0.84 2.51 13.19
CA LEU A 54 0.39 3.59 12.32
C LEU A 54 -0.73 4.38 13.00
N ILE A 55 -0.63 5.71 12.97
CA ILE A 55 -1.66 6.62 13.46
C ILE A 55 -2.06 7.58 12.33
N LEU A 56 -3.37 7.80 12.21
CA LEU A 56 -3.92 8.81 11.32
C LEU A 56 -4.35 10.01 12.16
N THR A 57 -3.80 11.18 11.87
CA THR A 57 -4.16 12.44 12.53
C THR A 57 -4.64 13.44 11.49
N LYS A 58 -5.41 14.44 11.91
CA LYS A 58 -5.80 15.60 11.09
C LYS A 58 -4.86 16.77 11.37
#